data_AF-A0A5N5PRI0-F1
#
_entry.id   AF-A0A5N5PRI0-F1
#
_cell.length_a   1.000
_cell.length_b   1.000
_cell.length_c   1.000
_cell.angle_alpha   90.00
_cell.angle_beta   90.00
_cell.angle_gamma   90.00
#
_symmetry.space_group_name_H-M   'P 1'
#
loop_
_entity.id
_entity.type
_entity.pdbx_description
1 polymer ?
#
loop_
_entity_poly.entity_id
_entity_poly.type
_entity_poly.pdbx_seq_one_letter_code
_entity_poly.pdbx_strand_id
1 'polypeptide(L)'
;MADANEQPADKLKRISHEIEVQERQIKAQQASIKVQQDLTLLSIDVMNPHRVQMQTCLKDFLAENKNLKSRLAEAEAEVKDKTSRLGEAENLKTRLADAEAELMDKRDAIRTLRTDLEKYKSEVTEPVPAAPKGYVAVMIDATYLRFTEKLVSQGYDGGKSAAALISENIMSVMSQTMTDTQALRLVVRIMGHNNRIMAQKYENHFDLYHFVRGFNTESPECSWLDMGDNFDRVSERLGVCSSGCKKLFLGGACGEVYTGVLEGMPRDKISKITLISGAALHASLTSDKHIFSSVTFADIFETQLQPAATSLKRKATNDLPQPPKPPQPSGTPNPHDSDVRRIHEDSHFEF
;
A
#
# COMPACT_ATOMS: atom_id res chain seq x y z
N MET A 1 119.84 24.68 90.68
CA MET A 1 120.45 24.47 92.00
C MET A 1 119.41 24.81 93.06
N ALA A 2 119.26 23.93 94.06
CA ALA A 2 118.16 23.81 95.04
C ALA A 2 116.82 23.38 94.41
N ASP A 3 116.18 22.25 94.75
CA ASP A 3 116.22 21.47 95.97
C ASP A 3 116.64 20.02 95.75
N ALA A 4 117.72 19.64 96.44
CA ALA A 4 117.91 18.28 96.90
C ALA A 4 117.16 18.12 98.22
N ASN A 5 116.60 16.92 98.41
CA ASN A 5 116.08 16.43 99.69
C ASN A 5 114.61 16.76 100.05
N GLU A 6 113.70 16.72 99.08
CA GLU A 6 112.31 16.42 99.40
C GLU A 6 112.23 14.93 99.79
N GLN A 7 112.02 14.64 101.08
CA GLN A 7 111.87 13.27 101.57
C GLN A 7 110.80 12.57 100.73
N PRO A 8 111.00 11.30 100.33
CA PRO A 8 110.02 10.54 99.53
C PRO A 8 108.58 10.62 100.09
N ALA A 9 108.45 10.79 101.41
CA ALA A 9 107.18 11.00 102.11
C ALA A 9 106.44 12.29 101.71
N ASP A 10 107.13 13.39 101.44
CA ASP A 10 106.49 14.67 101.10
C ASP A 10 106.06 14.74 99.63
N LYS A 11 106.81 14.11 98.71
CA LYS A 11 106.35 13.86 97.33
C LYS A 11 105.09 13.02 97.29
N LEU A 12 105.04 11.96 98.10
CA LEU A 12 103.86 11.09 98.23
C LEU A 12 102.65 11.86 98.76
N LYS A 13 102.83 12.73 99.76
CA LYS A 13 101.75 13.61 100.26
C LYS A 13 101.24 14.58 99.20
N ARG A 14 102.15 15.17 98.40
CA ARG A 14 101.78 16.10 97.32
C ARG A 14 100.99 15.40 96.23
N ILE A 15 101.44 14.22 95.78
CA ILE A 15 100.72 13.40 94.80
C ILE A 15 99.36 12.94 95.36
N SER A 16 99.31 12.51 96.63
CA SER A 16 98.05 12.13 97.29
C SER A 16 97.06 13.30 97.33
N HIS A 17 97.53 14.51 97.64
CA HIS A 17 96.70 15.71 97.64
C HIS A 17 96.22 16.09 96.23
N GLU A 18 97.09 15.99 95.22
CA GLU A 18 96.72 16.23 93.82
C GLU A 18 95.68 15.23 93.32
N ILE A 19 95.82 13.95 93.68
CA ILE A 19 94.82 12.91 93.39
C ILE A 19 93.49 13.23 94.08
N GLU A 20 93.49 13.62 95.35
CA GLU A 20 92.26 14.01 96.06
C GLU A 20 91.59 15.23 95.42
N VAL A 21 92.36 16.21 94.97
CA VAL A 21 91.86 17.39 94.26
C VAL A 21 91.27 16.98 92.90
N GLN A 22 91.96 16.14 92.14
CA GLN A 22 91.46 15.60 90.86
C GLN A 22 90.21 14.75 91.05
N GLU A 23 90.13 13.92 92.09
CA GLU A 23 88.94 13.12 92.41
C GLU A 23 87.75 14.01 92.77
N ARG A 24 87.97 15.06 93.57
CA ARG A 24 86.91 16.04 93.87
C ARG A 24 86.46 16.77 92.61
N GLN A 25 87.38 17.13 91.72
CA GLN A 25 87.07 17.78 90.45
C GLN A 25 86.29 16.87 89.51
N ILE A 26 86.68 15.60 89.38
CA ILE A 26 85.96 14.59 88.59
C ILE A 26 84.57 14.36 89.17
N LYS A 27 84.43 14.20 90.50
CA LYS A 27 83.12 14.05 91.16
C LYS A 27 82.23 15.27 90.93
N ALA A 28 82.78 16.48 90.99
CA ALA A 28 82.04 17.71 90.69
C ALA A 28 81.61 17.78 89.22
N GLN A 29 82.50 17.41 88.28
CA GLN A 29 82.17 17.31 86.85
C GLN A 29 81.09 16.25 86.58
N GLN A 30 81.19 15.08 87.20
CA GLN A 30 80.19 14.01 87.10
C GLN A 30 78.82 14.47 87.64
N ALA A 31 78.80 15.17 88.79
CA ALA A 31 77.58 15.74 89.34
C ALA A 31 76.98 16.79 88.39
N SER A 32 77.81 17.67 87.80
CA SER A 32 77.36 18.67 86.83
C SER A 32 76.80 18.02 85.56
N ILE A 33 77.45 16.98 85.03
CA ILE A 33 76.98 16.24 83.86
C ILE A 33 75.64 15.57 84.17
N LYS A 34 75.52 14.95 85.35
CA LYS A 34 74.27 14.30 85.76
C LYS A 34 73.12 15.30 85.83
N VAL A 35 73.33 16.48 86.43
CA VAL A 35 72.32 17.54 86.46
C VAL A 35 71.95 18.02 85.05
N GLN A 36 72.92 18.17 84.14
CA GLN A 36 72.63 18.52 82.75
C GLN A 36 71.84 17.42 82.03
N GLN A 37 72.15 16.15 82.27
CA GLN A 37 71.41 15.01 81.72
C GLN A 37 69.98 14.97 82.24
N ASP A 38 69.78 15.14 83.55
CA ASP A 38 68.46 15.15 84.19
C ASP A 38 67.60 16.33 83.67
N LEU A 39 68.19 17.52 83.53
CA LEU A 39 67.52 18.68 82.92
C LEU A 39 67.14 18.44 81.46
N THR A 40 67.99 17.76 80.70
CA THR A 40 67.72 17.44 79.29
C THR A 40 66.59 16.42 79.17
N LEU A 41 66.59 15.38 80.01
CA LEU A 41 65.52 14.39 80.06
C LEU A 41 64.18 15.03 80.46
N LEU A 42 64.17 15.88 81.49
CA LEU A 42 62.97 16.61 81.89
C LEU A 42 62.45 17.51 80.75
N SER A 43 63.35 18.18 80.02
CA SER A 43 62.95 18.99 78.86
C SER A 43 62.36 18.14 77.73
N ILE A 44 62.85 16.92 77.51
CA ILE A 44 62.29 15.98 76.53
C ILE A 44 60.90 15.52 77.00
N ASP A 45 60.75 15.15 78.27
CA ASP A 45 59.49 14.68 78.83
C ASP A 45 58.39 15.75 78.81
N VAL A 46 58.75 17.02 79.01
CA VAL A 46 57.82 18.15 78.91
C VAL A 46 57.43 18.43 77.44
N MET A 47 58.37 18.31 76.51
CA MET A 47 58.13 18.62 75.08
C MET A 47 57.46 17.49 74.31
N ASN A 48 57.60 16.24 74.74
CA ASN A 48 57.08 15.07 74.02
C ASN A 48 55.53 15.06 73.92
N PRO A 49 54.75 15.39 74.98
CA PRO A 49 53.30 15.53 74.88
C PRO A 49 52.87 16.58 73.85
N HIS A 50 53.54 17.75 73.81
CA HIS A 50 53.27 18.79 72.82
C HIS A 50 53.58 18.32 71.40
N ARG A 51 54.68 17.59 71.20
CA ARG A 51 55.03 16.99 69.90
C ARG A 51 53.95 16.00 69.45
N VAL A 52 53.50 15.12 70.33
CA VAL A 52 52.44 14.13 70.03
C VAL A 52 51.13 14.84 69.72
N GLN A 53 50.73 15.83 70.53
CA GLN A 53 49.52 16.62 70.29
C GLN A 53 49.56 17.32 68.93
N MET A 54 50.69 17.92 68.58
CA MET A 54 50.86 18.59 67.28
C MET A 54 50.83 17.59 66.11
N GLN A 55 51.40 16.39 66.27
CA GLN A 55 51.30 15.33 65.27
C GLN A 55 49.86 14.83 65.09
N THR A 56 49.09 14.71 66.17
CA THR A 56 47.68 14.33 66.11
C THR A 56 46.86 15.40 65.41
N CYS A 57 47.00 16.67 65.81
CA CYS A 57 46.33 17.79 65.17
C CYS A 57 46.64 17.88 63.66
N LEU A 58 47.91 17.66 63.28
CA LEU A 58 48.30 17.64 61.87
C LEU A 58 47.63 16.49 61.10
N LYS A 59 47.51 15.30 61.70
CA LYS A 59 46.81 14.15 61.08
C LYS A 59 45.33 14.45 60.88
N ASP A 60 44.67 15.02 61.88
CA ASP A 60 43.25 15.37 61.83
C ASP A 60 43.00 16.44 60.74
N PHE A 61 43.85 17.47 60.69
CA PHE A 61 43.78 18.51 59.65
C PHE A 61 43.95 17.93 58.25
N LEU A 62 44.90 17.00 58.05
CA LEU A 62 45.09 16.35 56.75
C LEU A 62 43.90 15.46 56.37
N ALA A 63 43.29 14.77 57.34
CA ALA A 63 42.10 13.96 57.11
C ALA A 63 40.90 14.84 56.72
N GLU A 64 40.71 15.97 57.38
CA GLU A 64 39.67 16.94 57.04
C GLU A 64 39.91 17.56 55.65
N ASN A 65 41.15 17.94 55.32
CA ASN A 65 41.49 18.46 54.00
C ASN A 65 41.18 17.44 52.89
N LYS A 66 41.46 16.15 53.14
CA LYS A 66 41.10 15.07 52.21
C LYS A 66 39.59 14.94 52.04
N ASN A 67 38.82 15.01 53.13
CA ASN A 67 37.36 14.97 53.08
C ASN A 67 36.80 16.16 52.28
N LEU A 68 37.29 17.37 52.55
CA LEU A 68 36.88 18.59 51.85
C LEU A 68 37.17 18.49 50.34
N LYS A 69 38.31 17.92 49.95
CA LYS A 69 38.63 17.67 48.53
C LYS A 69 37.64 16.70 47.88
N SER A 70 37.27 15.61 48.57
CA SER A 70 36.25 14.69 48.05
C SER A 70 34.90 15.38 47.87
N ARG A 71 34.45 16.15 48.87
CA ARG A 71 33.18 16.90 48.80
C ARG A 71 33.18 17.95 47.69
N LEU A 72 34.32 18.61 47.45
CA LEU A 72 34.46 19.57 46.36
C LEU A 72 34.31 18.88 45.00
N ALA A 73 34.97 17.73 44.80
CA ALA A 73 34.86 16.97 43.55
C ALA A 73 33.43 16.46 43.29
N GLU A 74 32.72 16.03 44.34
CA GLU A 74 31.31 15.64 44.25
C GLU A 74 30.42 16.83 43.87
N ALA A 75 30.62 17.98 44.51
CA ALA A 75 29.85 19.20 44.19
C ALA A 75 30.10 19.68 42.75
N GLU A 76 31.36 19.63 42.27
CA GLU A 76 31.70 19.97 40.88
C GLU A 76 31.02 19.03 39.86
N ALA A 77 30.98 17.72 40.16
CA ALA A 77 30.28 16.74 39.34
C ALA A 77 28.76 17.02 39.31
N GLU A 78 28.16 17.35 40.45
CA GLU A 78 26.73 17.67 40.54
C GLU A 78 26.39 18.96 39.79
N VAL A 79 27.23 20.01 39.88
CA VAL A 79 27.06 21.24 39.12
C VAL A 79 27.11 20.96 37.62
N LYS A 80 28.06 20.13 37.17
CA LYS A 80 28.18 19.75 35.76
C LYS A 80 26.95 19.00 35.24
N ASP A 81 26.41 18.06 36.01
CA ASP A 81 25.16 17.35 35.68
C ASP A 81 23.99 18.34 35.56
N LYS A 82 23.80 19.19 36.56
CA LYS A 82 22.74 20.21 36.57
C LYS A 82 22.84 21.17 35.37
N THR A 83 24.04 21.60 34.99
CA THR A 83 24.22 22.45 33.81
C THR A 83 23.85 21.74 32.51
N SER A 84 24.14 20.44 32.40
CA SER A 84 23.77 19.65 31.22
C SER A 84 22.24 19.53 31.11
N ARG A 85 21.57 19.24 32.23
CA ARG A 85 20.10 19.14 32.29
C ARG A 85 19.39 20.46 32.01
N LEU A 86 19.96 21.60 32.40
CA LEU A 86 19.44 22.92 32.05
C LEU A 86 19.50 23.15 30.54
N GLY A 87 20.60 22.78 29.88
CA GLY A 87 20.72 22.87 28.42
C GLY A 87 19.69 22.00 27.69
N GLU A 88 19.41 20.79 28.19
CA GLU A 88 18.35 19.94 27.65
C GLU A 88 16.96 20.55 27.82
N ALA A 89 16.68 21.15 28.98
CA ALA A 89 15.40 21.81 29.25
C ALA A 89 15.17 23.03 28.33
N GLU A 90 16.22 23.82 28.06
CA GLU A 90 16.15 24.94 27.11
C GLU A 90 15.90 24.43 25.68
N ASN A 91 16.59 23.38 25.25
CA ASN A 91 16.35 22.78 23.94
C ASN A 91 14.92 22.24 23.79
N LEU A 92 14.39 21.57 24.83
CA LEU A 92 13.00 21.10 24.85
C LEU A 92 12.00 22.26 24.78
N LYS A 93 12.29 23.38 25.44
CA LYS A 93 11.45 24.59 25.39
C LYS A 93 11.42 25.19 23.98
N THR A 94 12.55 25.25 23.29
CA THR A 94 12.61 25.71 21.89
C THR A 94 11.81 24.80 20.97
N ARG A 95 12.01 23.48 21.08
CA ARG A 95 11.25 22.50 20.29
C ARG A 95 9.74 22.56 20.53
N LEU A 96 9.32 22.87 21.76
CA LEU A 96 7.92 23.06 22.08
C LEU A 96 7.35 24.30 21.38
N ALA A 97 8.07 25.42 21.41
CA ALA A 97 7.66 26.65 20.73
C ALA A 97 7.53 26.45 19.21
N ASP A 98 8.48 25.74 18.58
CA ASP A 98 8.43 25.42 17.16
C ASP A 98 7.21 24.54 16.82
N ALA A 99 6.93 23.52 17.64
CA ALA A 99 5.77 22.65 17.45
C ALA A 99 4.43 23.39 17.65
N GLU A 100 4.37 24.35 18.58
CA GLU A 100 3.20 25.20 18.79
C GLU A 100 2.94 26.12 17.58
N ALA A 101 4.00 26.69 16.99
CA ALA A 101 3.91 27.48 15.76
C ALA A 101 3.40 26.64 14.58
N GLU A 102 3.95 25.43 14.38
CA GLU A 102 3.50 24.53 13.31
C GLU A 102 2.03 24.10 13.49
N LEU A 103 1.60 23.86 14.74
CA LEU A 103 0.19 23.56 15.03
C LEU A 103 -0.73 24.74 14.75
N MET A 104 -0.28 25.97 14.97
CA MET A 104 -1.03 27.18 14.65
C MET A 104 -1.22 27.31 13.13
N ASP A 105 -0.16 27.15 12.35
CA ASP A 105 -0.21 27.18 10.88
C ASP A 105 -1.15 26.11 10.32
N LYS A 106 -1.08 24.88 10.85
CA LYS A 106 -1.99 23.79 10.44
C LYS A 106 -3.44 24.08 10.78
N ARG A 107 -3.73 24.70 11.94
CA ARG A 107 -5.09 25.09 12.31
C ARG A 107 -5.65 26.14 11.36
N ASP A 108 -4.83 27.11 10.96
CA ASP A 108 -5.25 28.15 10.02
C ASP A 108 -5.47 27.58 8.62
N ALA A 109 -4.61 26.67 8.15
CA ALA A 109 -4.83 25.94 6.90
C ALA A 109 -6.15 25.15 6.90
N ILE A 110 -6.47 24.45 8.01
CA ILE A 110 -7.74 23.72 8.14
C ILE A 110 -8.94 24.67 8.12
N ARG A 111 -8.85 25.84 8.77
CA ARG A 111 -9.93 26.84 8.73
C ARG A 111 -10.19 27.30 7.30
N THR A 112 -9.13 27.66 6.57
CA THR A 112 -9.25 28.08 5.16
C THR A 112 -9.86 26.99 4.30
N LEU A 113 -9.37 25.75 4.40
CA LEU A 113 -9.93 24.62 3.65
C LEU A 113 -11.41 24.36 3.96
N ARG A 114 -11.84 24.53 5.22
CA ARG A 114 -13.25 24.40 5.59
C ARG A 114 -14.10 25.51 4.97
N THR A 115 -13.61 26.74 4.97
CA THR A 115 -14.29 27.86 4.32
C THR A 115 -14.42 27.64 2.81
N ASP A 116 -13.35 27.17 2.16
CA ASP A 116 -13.36 26.85 0.74
C ASP A 116 -14.32 25.70 0.43
N LEU A 117 -14.31 24.65 1.24
CA LEU A 117 -15.22 23.51 1.08
C LEU A 117 -16.68 23.95 1.21
N GLU A 118 -17.01 24.78 2.19
CA GLU A 118 -18.37 25.30 2.34
C GLU A 118 -18.77 26.18 1.16
N LYS A 119 -17.84 26.99 0.63
CA LYS A 119 -18.06 27.77 -0.60
C LYS A 119 -18.36 26.85 -1.79
N TYR A 120 -17.51 25.84 -2.04
CA TYR A 120 -17.75 24.86 -3.11
C TYR A 120 -19.06 24.10 -2.92
N LYS A 121 -19.41 23.73 -1.69
CA LYS A 121 -20.67 23.05 -1.39
C LYS A 121 -21.88 23.93 -1.69
N SER A 122 -21.79 25.23 -1.36
CA SER A 122 -22.84 26.20 -1.70
C SER A 122 -22.96 26.42 -3.22
N GLU A 123 -21.85 26.36 -3.96
CA GLU A 123 -21.83 26.42 -5.43
C GLU A 123 -22.35 25.11 -6.08
N VAL A 124 -22.24 23.98 -5.38
CA VAL A 124 -22.72 22.64 -5.81
C VAL A 124 -24.14 22.34 -5.30
N THR A 125 -24.86 23.33 -4.74
CA THR A 125 -26.25 23.15 -4.29
C THR A 125 -27.23 23.22 -5.48
N GLU A 126 -27.05 22.31 -6.44
CA GLU A 126 -28.16 21.70 -7.16
C GLU A 126 -28.79 20.65 -6.23
N PRO A 127 -30.12 20.52 -6.16
CA PRO A 127 -30.78 19.59 -5.24
C PRO A 127 -30.37 18.15 -5.58
N VAL A 128 -29.67 17.47 -4.65
CA VAL A 128 -29.37 16.03 -4.77
C VAL A 128 -30.70 15.29 -4.89
N PRO A 129 -31.00 14.63 -6.04
CA PRO A 129 -32.23 13.87 -6.16
C PRO A 129 -32.23 12.75 -5.12
N ALA A 130 -33.38 12.52 -4.49
CA ALA A 130 -33.58 11.43 -3.54
C ALA A 130 -33.02 10.12 -4.11
N ALA A 131 -32.33 9.33 -3.28
CA ALA A 131 -31.74 8.07 -3.70
C ALA A 131 -32.75 7.23 -4.52
N PRO A 132 -32.38 6.71 -5.71
CA PRO A 132 -33.34 6.10 -6.62
C PRO A 132 -34.04 4.92 -5.96
N LYS A 133 -35.38 4.85 -6.10
CA LYS A 133 -36.25 3.82 -5.49
C LYS A 133 -36.05 2.41 -6.09
N GLY A 134 -35.14 2.29 -7.05
CA GLY A 134 -34.84 1.09 -7.80
C GLY A 134 -34.26 1.43 -9.17
N TYR A 135 -34.10 0.41 -10.01
CA TYR A 135 -33.61 0.61 -11.37
C TYR A 135 -34.32 -0.29 -12.38
N VAL A 136 -34.25 0.11 -13.65
CA VAL A 136 -34.62 -0.70 -14.79
C VAL A 136 -33.36 -1.06 -15.56
N ALA A 137 -33.20 -2.35 -15.84
CA ALA A 137 -32.10 -2.84 -16.63
C ALA A 137 -32.54 -3.01 -18.09
N VAL A 138 -31.67 -2.62 -19.02
CA VAL A 138 -31.76 -2.97 -20.42
C VAL A 138 -30.50 -3.73 -20.77
N MET A 139 -30.66 -4.96 -21.22
CA MET A 139 -29.55 -5.83 -21.61
C MET A 139 -29.78 -6.31 -23.03
N ILE A 140 -28.84 -5.99 -23.90
CA ILE A 140 -28.94 -6.33 -25.32
C ILE A 140 -27.71 -7.11 -25.71
N ASP A 141 -27.92 -8.31 -26.22
CA ASP A 141 -26.87 -9.03 -26.92
C ASP A 141 -26.78 -8.55 -28.36
N ALA A 142 -25.78 -7.73 -28.65
CA ALA A 142 -25.56 -7.19 -29.99
C ALA A 142 -25.24 -8.30 -31.00
N THR A 143 -24.82 -9.49 -30.55
CA THR A 143 -24.57 -10.64 -31.42
C THR A 143 -25.84 -11.09 -32.13
N TYR A 144 -26.96 -11.08 -31.40
CA TYR A 144 -28.26 -11.56 -31.87
C TYR A 144 -29.28 -10.44 -32.16
N LEU A 145 -29.02 -9.22 -31.70
CA LEU A 145 -29.85 -8.05 -31.98
C LEU A 145 -28.98 -6.92 -32.52
N ARG A 146 -29.00 -6.76 -33.85
CA ARG A 146 -28.15 -5.79 -34.55
C ARG A 146 -28.77 -4.39 -34.52
N PHE A 147 -27.92 -3.38 -34.40
CA PHE A 147 -28.31 -1.99 -34.66
C PHE A 147 -28.49 -1.76 -36.15
N THR A 148 -29.33 -0.81 -36.53
CA THR A 148 -29.51 -0.44 -37.95
C THR A 148 -28.22 0.13 -38.54
N GLU A 149 -27.94 -0.20 -39.81
CA GLU A 149 -26.78 0.33 -40.54
C GLU A 149 -26.75 1.86 -40.52
N LYS A 150 -27.93 2.49 -40.58
CA LYS A 150 -28.09 3.95 -40.48
C LYS A 150 -27.48 4.53 -39.20
N LEU A 151 -27.67 3.87 -38.06
CA LEU A 151 -27.09 4.32 -36.80
C LEU A 151 -25.60 4.02 -36.73
N VAL A 152 -25.17 2.83 -37.16
CA VAL A 152 -23.77 2.44 -37.05
C VAL A 152 -22.88 3.27 -37.97
N SER A 153 -23.27 3.48 -39.23
CA SER A 153 -22.53 4.28 -40.23
C SER A 153 -22.34 5.75 -39.85
N GLN A 154 -23.09 6.28 -38.87
CA GLN A 154 -22.87 7.62 -38.32
C GLN A 154 -21.76 7.67 -37.28
N GLY A 155 -21.13 6.53 -36.95
CA GLY A 155 -20.05 6.44 -35.98
C GLY A 155 -20.46 7.03 -34.64
N TYR A 156 -19.69 8.00 -34.14
CA TYR A 156 -19.86 8.58 -32.81
C TYR A 156 -21.26 9.17 -32.57
N ASP A 157 -21.78 9.96 -33.50
CA ASP A 157 -23.09 10.59 -33.35
C ASP A 157 -24.23 9.55 -33.43
N GLY A 158 -24.03 8.50 -34.21
CA GLY A 158 -24.93 7.36 -34.27
C GLY A 158 -25.00 6.59 -32.95
N GLY A 159 -23.85 6.40 -32.30
CA GLY A 159 -23.78 5.80 -30.97
C GLY A 159 -24.54 6.58 -29.91
N LYS A 160 -24.36 7.91 -29.89
CA LYS A 160 -25.12 8.80 -29.01
C LYS A 160 -26.61 8.74 -29.27
N SER A 161 -26.99 8.83 -30.54
CA SER A 161 -28.39 8.76 -30.98
C SER A 161 -29.04 7.43 -30.57
N ALA A 162 -28.32 6.31 -30.72
CA ALA A 162 -28.82 5.00 -30.30
C ALA A 162 -29.07 4.92 -28.79
N ALA A 163 -28.15 5.43 -27.95
CA ALA A 163 -28.31 5.46 -26.50
C ALA A 163 -29.52 6.32 -26.08
N ALA A 164 -29.68 7.50 -26.69
CA ALA A 164 -30.83 8.37 -26.46
C ALA A 164 -32.15 7.69 -26.87
N LEU A 165 -32.21 7.13 -28.09
CA LEU A 165 -33.40 6.46 -28.61
C LEU A 165 -33.80 5.25 -27.75
N ILE A 166 -32.85 4.43 -27.29
CA ILE A 166 -33.16 3.32 -26.37
C ILE A 166 -33.79 3.88 -25.09
N SER A 167 -33.17 4.92 -24.52
CA SER A 167 -33.63 5.50 -23.27
C SER A 167 -35.05 6.07 -23.39
N GLU A 168 -35.31 6.85 -24.45
CA GLU A 168 -36.63 7.42 -24.74
C GLU A 168 -37.70 6.35 -24.96
N ASN A 169 -37.42 5.34 -25.79
CA ASN A 169 -38.37 4.27 -26.08
C ASN A 169 -38.69 3.43 -24.83
N ILE A 170 -37.67 3.11 -24.02
CA ILE A 170 -37.87 2.36 -22.78
C ILE A 170 -38.67 3.18 -21.77
N MET A 171 -38.34 4.46 -21.59
CA MET A 171 -39.10 5.34 -20.69
C MET A 171 -40.55 5.52 -21.14
N SER A 172 -40.79 5.59 -22.46
CA SER A 172 -42.14 5.61 -23.03
C SER A 172 -42.92 4.34 -22.67
N VAL A 173 -42.34 3.15 -22.89
CA VAL A 173 -42.97 1.87 -22.50
C VAL A 173 -43.21 1.80 -21.00
N MET A 174 -42.25 2.26 -20.19
CA MET A 174 -42.38 2.29 -18.74
C MET A 174 -43.51 3.19 -18.27
N SER A 175 -43.67 4.38 -18.86
CA SER A 175 -44.74 5.32 -18.49
C SER A 175 -46.14 4.75 -18.70
N GLN A 176 -46.29 3.77 -19.61
CA GLN A 176 -47.55 3.08 -19.87
C GLN A 176 -47.78 1.90 -18.93
N THR A 177 -46.72 1.34 -18.34
CA THR A 177 -46.76 0.09 -17.59
C THR A 177 -46.51 0.26 -16.09
N MET A 178 -46.00 1.41 -15.66
CA MET A 178 -45.63 1.71 -14.27
C MET A 178 -46.09 3.10 -13.83
N THR A 179 -46.54 3.22 -12.59
CA THR A 179 -47.10 4.46 -12.03
C THR A 179 -46.06 5.41 -11.40
N ASP A 180 -44.87 4.93 -11.05
CA ASP A 180 -43.80 5.71 -10.41
C ASP A 180 -42.46 5.52 -11.15
N THR A 181 -42.35 6.11 -12.34
CA THR A 181 -41.16 6.01 -13.21
C THR A 181 -40.11 7.09 -12.91
N GLN A 182 -40.51 8.21 -12.31
CA GLN A 182 -39.66 9.40 -12.15
C GLN A 182 -38.50 9.21 -11.15
N ALA A 183 -38.58 8.19 -10.29
CA ALA A 183 -37.54 7.88 -9.30
C ALA A 183 -36.70 6.64 -9.65
N LEU A 184 -36.88 6.07 -10.86
CA LEU A 184 -36.17 4.87 -11.30
C LEU A 184 -34.97 5.24 -12.17
N ARG A 185 -33.82 4.66 -11.85
CA ARG A 185 -32.62 4.79 -12.69
C ARG A 185 -32.69 3.79 -13.86
N LEU A 186 -32.50 4.24 -15.09
CA LEU A 186 -32.38 3.35 -16.25
C LEU A 186 -30.92 2.97 -16.44
N VAL A 187 -30.60 1.69 -16.59
CA VAL A 187 -29.23 1.18 -16.83
C VAL A 187 -29.21 0.37 -18.11
N VAL A 188 -28.45 0.82 -19.11
CA VAL A 188 -28.40 0.21 -20.43
C VAL A 188 -27.04 -0.44 -20.66
N ARG A 189 -27.03 -1.75 -20.89
CA ARG A 189 -25.83 -2.53 -21.15
C ARG A 189 -25.97 -3.28 -22.46
N ILE A 190 -25.11 -2.96 -23.41
CA ILE A 190 -24.95 -3.72 -24.64
C ILE A 190 -23.78 -4.68 -24.45
N MET A 191 -23.99 -5.95 -24.78
CA MET A 191 -22.96 -6.99 -24.71
C MET A 191 -22.69 -7.46 -26.13
N GLY A 192 -21.45 -7.34 -26.58
CA GLY A 192 -20.97 -7.95 -27.82
C GLY A 192 -20.03 -9.10 -27.49
N HIS A 193 -20.16 -10.22 -28.20
CA HIS A 193 -19.23 -11.35 -28.01
C HIS A 193 -17.79 -10.94 -28.30
N ASN A 194 -17.52 -10.36 -29.47
CA ASN A 194 -16.20 -9.85 -29.81
C ASN A 194 -16.35 -8.68 -30.79
N ASN A 195 -15.87 -7.48 -30.44
CA ASN A 195 -16.07 -6.30 -31.28
C ASN A 195 -15.43 -6.45 -32.68
N ARG A 196 -14.35 -7.21 -32.82
CA ARG A 196 -13.72 -7.49 -34.12
C ARG A 196 -14.62 -8.34 -35.02
N ILE A 197 -15.27 -9.35 -34.44
CA ILE A 197 -16.22 -10.21 -35.18
C ILE A 197 -17.51 -9.43 -35.47
N MET A 198 -17.97 -8.65 -34.51
CA MET A 198 -19.14 -7.79 -34.66
C MET A 198 -18.96 -6.74 -35.75
N ALA A 199 -17.77 -6.15 -35.88
CA ALA A 199 -17.46 -5.17 -36.92
C ALA A 199 -17.63 -5.76 -38.34
N GLN A 200 -17.44 -7.08 -38.52
CA GLN A 200 -17.63 -7.76 -39.80
C GLN A 200 -19.10 -7.83 -40.25
N LYS A 201 -20.05 -7.53 -39.36
CA LYS A 201 -21.47 -7.49 -39.69
C LYS A 201 -21.88 -6.20 -40.39
N TYR A 202 -21.08 -5.15 -40.26
CA TYR A 202 -21.34 -3.82 -40.80
C TYR A 202 -20.42 -3.55 -42.00
N GLU A 203 -20.84 -2.67 -42.90
CA GLU A 203 -20.08 -2.43 -44.15
C GLU A 203 -18.68 -1.87 -43.86
N ASN A 204 -18.58 -0.97 -42.88
CA ASN A 204 -17.34 -0.35 -42.47
C ASN A 204 -17.03 -0.66 -41.00
N HIS A 205 -15.90 -1.34 -40.79
CA HIS A 205 -15.50 -1.85 -39.49
C HIS A 205 -15.11 -0.75 -38.51
N PHE A 206 -14.67 0.42 -39.01
CA PHE A 206 -14.31 1.57 -38.18
C PHE A 206 -15.53 2.25 -37.56
N ASP A 207 -16.68 2.14 -38.22
CA ASP A 207 -17.91 2.83 -37.79
C ASP A 207 -18.43 2.24 -36.49
N LEU A 208 -18.35 0.91 -36.30
CA LEU A 208 -18.69 0.27 -35.03
C LEU A 208 -17.82 0.79 -33.87
N TYR A 209 -16.53 1.02 -34.09
CA TYR A 209 -15.65 1.51 -33.03
C TYR A 209 -16.03 2.93 -32.58
N HIS A 210 -16.31 3.82 -33.53
CA HIS A 210 -16.77 5.17 -33.22
C HIS A 210 -18.17 5.16 -32.60
N PHE A 211 -19.06 4.30 -33.10
CA PHE A 211 -20.39 4.08 -32.54
C PHE A 211 -20.33 3.66 -31.07
N VAL A 212 -19.50 2.68 -30.72
CA VAL A 212 -19.31 2.24 -29.33
C VAL A 212 -18.85 3.38 -28.43
N ARG A 213 -17.91 4.22 -28.91
CA ARG A 213 -17.45 5.39 -28.16
C ARG A 213 -18.56 6.41 -27.94
N GLY A 214 -19.36 6.68 -28.97
CA GLY A 214 -20.52 7.56 -28.88
C GLY A 214 -21.53 7.08 -27.86
N PHE A 215 -21.90 5.80 -27.95
CA PHE A 215 -22.85 5.15 -27.05
C PHE A 215 -22.43 5.26 -25.58
N ASN A 216 -21.16 5.01 -25.29
CA ASN A 216 -20.60 5.08 -23.93
C ASN A 216 -20.50 6.50 -23.37
N THR A 217 -20.60 7.53 -24.21
CA THR A 217 -20.44 8.94 -23.78
C THR A 217 -21.79 9.62 -23.54
N GLU A 218 -22.89 9.12 -24.13
CA GLU A 218 -24.20 9.76 -24.04
C GLU A 218 -24.73 9.86 -22.60
N SER A 219 -24.62 8.78 -21.84
CA SER A 219 -25.04 8.75 -20.43
C SER A 219 -24.15 7.79 -19.65
N PRO A 220 -23.83 8.09 -18.37
CA PRO A 220 -23.03 7.21 -17.52
C PRO A 220 -23.70 5.85 -17.25
N GLU A 221 -25.02 5.75 -17.46
CA GLU A 221 -25.78 4.53 -17.35
C GLU A 221 -25.77 3.66 -18.60
N CYS A 222 -25.29 4.18 -19.73
CA CYS A 222 -25.13 3.46 -20.98
C CYS A 222 -23.71 2.90 -21.10
N SER A 223 -23.57 1.60 -21.36
CA SER A 223 -22.26 1.06 -21.76
C SER A 223 -22.35 -0.11 -22.71
N TRP A 224 -21.39 -0.17 -23.61
CA TRP A 224 -21.06 -1.30 -24.44
C TRP A 224 -19.91 -2.09 -23.83
N LEU A 225 -20.10 -3.40 -23.66
CA LEU A 225 -19.15 -4.33 -23.08
C LEU A 225 -18.72 -5.33 -24.16
N ASP A 226 -17.42 -5.38 -24.42
CA ASP A 226 -16.81 -6.46 -25.20
C ASP A 226 -16.59 -7.65 -24.26
N MET A 227 -17.31 -8.74 -24.51
CA MET A 227 -17.28 -9.93 -23.67
C MET A 227 -16.09 -10.85 -23.98
N GLY A 228 -15.46 -10.69 -25.13
CA GLY A 228 -14.52 -11.66 -25.69
C GLY A 228 -15.07 -13.09 -25.61
N ASP A 229 -14.20 -14.04 -25.30
CA ASP A 229 -14.57 -15.46 -25.17
C ASP A 229 -15.30 -15.77 -23.85
N ASN A 230 -15.54 -14.78 -22.96
CA ASN A 230 -16.17 -14.99 -21.64
C ASN A 230 -17.70 -15.00 -21.68
N PHE A 231 -18.28 -15.54 -22.74
CA PHE A 231 -19.72 -15.51 -22.99
C PHE A 231 -20.54 -16.35 -21.98
N ASP A 232 -19.90 -17.31 -21.30
CA ASP A 232 -20.57 -18.22 -20.36
C ASP A 232 -21.06 -17.55 -19.06
N ARG A 233 -20.67 -16.29 -18.79
CA ARG A 233 -21.05 -15.53 -17.58
C ARG A 233 -22.28 -14.63 -17.74
N VAL A 234 -23.05 -14.81 -18.81
CA VAL A 234 -24.28 -14.04 -19.06
C VAL A 234 -25.28 -14.16 -17.91
N SER A 235 -25.38 -15.33 -17.27
CA SER A 235 -26.28 -15.58 -16.13
C SER A 235 -25.98 -14.69 -14.92
N GLU A 236 -24.70 -14.49 -14.58
CA GLU A 236 -24.25 -13.61 -13.50
C GLU A 236 -24.57 -12.14 -13.78
N ARG A 237 -24.65 -11.76 -15.06
CA ARG A 237 -24.81 -10.37 -15.50
C ARG A 237 -26.25 -9.95 -15.73
N LEU A 238 -27.19 -10.89 -15.90
CA LEU A 238 -28.58 -10.59 -16.21
C LEU A 238 -29.27 -9.73 -15.13
N GLY A 239 -28.75 -9.69 -13.90
CA GLY A 239 -29.16 -8.73 -12.87
C GLY A 239 -30.62 -8.85 -12.39
N VAL A 240 -31.43 -9.71 -13.02
CA VAL A 240 -32.86 -9.97 -12.73
C VAL A 240 -33.07 -10.46 -11.30
N CYS A 241 -32.02 -10.99 -10.68
CA CYS A 241 -32.05 -11.49 -9.32
C CYS A 241 -31.77 -10.42 -8.24
N SER A 242 -31.44 -9.17 -8.60
CA SER A 242 -31.27 -8.13 -7.59
C SER A 242 -32.62 -7.62 -7.10
N SER A 243 -32.74 -7.37 -5.79
CA SER A 243 -33.96 -6.84 -5.17
C SER A 243 -34.33 -5.43 -5.66
N GLY A 244 -33.36 -4.68 -6.20
CA GLY A 244 -33.53 -3.33 -6.72
C GLY A 244 -34.04 -3.25 -8.17
N CYS A 245 -33.96 -4.34 -8.93
CA CYS A 245 -34.41 -4.37 -10.32
C CYS A 245 -35.94 -4.46 -10.40
N LYS A 246 -36.57 -3.42 -10.97
CA LYS A 246 -38.03 -3.34 -11.14
C LYS A 246 -38.50 -3.95 -12.45
N LYS A 247 -37.71 -3.79 -13.52
CA LYS A 247 -37.97 -4.35 -14.85
C LYS A 247 -36.64 -4.66 -15.55
N LEU A 248 -36.61 -5.74 -16.33
CA LEU A 248 -35.55 -6.04 -17.28
C LEU A 248 -36.10 -6.01 -18.69
N PHE A 249 -35.46 -5.25 -19.58
CA PHE A 249 -35.62 -5.39 -21.01
C PHE A 249 -34.48 -6.23 -21.57
N LEU A 250 -34.80 -7.30 -22.30
CA LEU A 250 -33.82 -8.24 -22.81
C LEU A 250 -33.90 -8.33 -24.33
N GLY A 251 -32.86 -7.87 -25.02
CA GLY A 251 -32.69 -7.99 -26.46
C GLY A 251 -31.70 -9.09 -26.82
N GLY A 252 -31.97 -9.82 -27.91
CA GLY A 252 -31.06 -10.87 -28.39
C GLY A 252 -31.11 -12.18 -27.59
N ALA A 253 -32.25 -12.48 -26.93
CA ALA A 253 -32.47 -13.69 -26.13
C ALA A 253 -32.56 -15.00 -26.94
N CYS A 254 -31.91 -15.08 -28.11
CA CYS A 254 -32.03 -16.20 -29.04
C CYS A 254 -30.89 -17.23 -28.88
N GLY A 255 -29.82 -16.89 -28.14
CA GLY A 255 -28.73 -17.81 -27.84
C GLY A 255 -29.10 -18.82 -26.74
N GLU A 256 -28.53 -20.04 -26.83
CA GLU A 256 -28.74 -21.12 -25.85
C GLU A 256 -28.45 -20.68 -24.40
N VAL A 257 -27.45 -19.81 -24.22
CA VAL A 257 -27.04 -19.28 -22.92
C VAL A 257 -28.16 -18.48 -22.24
N TYR A 258 -28.97 -17.73 -22.99
CA TYR A 258 -30.11 -17.01 -22.41
C TYR A 258 -31.28 -17.94 -22.15
N THR A 259 -31.55 -18.88 -23.07
CA THR A 259 -32.64 -19.86 -22.95
C THR A 259 -32.55 -20.65 -21.64
N GLY A 260 -31.38 -21.22 -21.34
CA GLY A 260 -31.19 -21.98 -20.09
C GLY A 260 -31.38 -21.15 -18.82
N VAL A 261 -31.01 -19.86 -18.85
CA VAL A 261 -31.21 -18.95 -17.71
C VAL A 261 -32.69 -18.56 -17.55
N LEU A 262 -33.39 -18.33 -18.66
CA LEU A 262 -34.81 -17.95 -18.66
C LEU A 262 -35.70 -19.12 -18.23
N GLU A 263 -35.43 -20.34 -18.69
CA GLU A 263 -36.19 -21.55 -18.35
C GLU A 263 -36.11 -21.90 -16.85
N GLY A 264 -34.96 -21.63 -16.21
CA GLY A 264 -34.76 -21.88 -14.78
C GLY A 264 -35.35 -20.83 -13.83
N MET A 265 -35.96 -19.75 -14.33
CA MET A 265 -36.40 -18.63 -13.49
C MET A 265 -37.82 -18.82 -12.91
N PRO A 266 -38.04 -18.43 -11.63
CA PRO A 266 -39.38 -18.32 -11.05
C PRO A 266 -40.31 -17.38 -11.85
N ARG A 267 -41.61 -17.70 -11.90
CA ARG A 267 -42.61 -16.94 -12.67
C ARG A 267 -42.72 -15.46 -12.25
N ASP A 268 -42.56 -15.15 -10.97
CA ASP A 268 -42.58 -13.77 -10.46
C ASP A 268 -41.42 -12.94 -11.04
N LYS A 269 -40.24 -13.55 -11.24
CA LYS A 269 -39.11 -12.91 -11.91
C LYS A 269 -39.32 -12.78 -13.41
N ILE A 270 -39.88 -13.81 -14.05
CA ILE A 270 -40.20 -13.79 -15.48
C ILE A 270 -41.14 -12.62 -15.83
N SER A 271 -42.13 -12.33 -14.99
CA SER A 271 -43.07 -11.20 -15.21
C SER A 271 -42.39 -9.81 -15.28
N LYS A 272 -41.17 -9.69 -14.72
CA LYS A 272 -40.37 -8.47 -14.79
C LYS A 272 -39.61 -8.33 -16.11
N ILE A 273 -39.59 -9.36 -16.95
CA ILE A 273 -38.82 -9.38 -18.19
C ILE A 273 -39.72 -8.91 -19.34
N THR A 274 -39.17 -8.10 -20.22
CA THR A 274 -39.79 -7.69 -21.49
C THR A 274 -38.77 -7.88 -22.60
N LEU A 275 -39.14 -8.67 -23.61
CA LEU A 275 -38.24 -8.99 -24.70
C LEU A 275 -38.22 -7.85 -25.72
N ILE A 276 -37.03 -7.45 -26.15
CA ILE A 276 -36.86 -6.56 -27.29
C ILE A 276 -36.79 -7.45 -28.53
N SER A 277 -37.84 -7.40 -29.33
CA SER A 277 -38.00 -8.17 -30.55
C SER A 277 -37.02 -7.70 -31.63
N GLY A 278 -36.35 -8.68 -32.25
CA GLY A 278 -35.58 -8.51 -33.47
C GLY A 278 -35.43 -9.85 -34.17
N ALA A 279 -34.42 -10.64 -33.77
CA ALA A 279 -34.26 -12.02 -34.25
C ALA A 279 -35.38 -12.96 -33.78
N ALA A 280 -35.62 -14.05 -34.54
CA ALA A 280 -36.54 -15.10 -34.15
C ALA A 280 -36.05 -15.78 -32.86
N LEU A 281 -36.92 -15.84 -31.84
CA LEU A 281 -36.62 -16.51 -30.57
C LEU A 281 -36.21 -17.97 -30.78
N HIS A 282 -35.36 -18.47 -29.87
CA HIS A 282 -34.99 -19.87 -29.83
C HIS A 282 -36.23 -20.77 -29.76
N ALA A 283 -36.17 -21.98 -30.34
CA ALA A 283 -37.31 -22.89 -30.42
C ALA A 283 -37.90 -23.21 -29.02
N SER A 284 -37.04 -23.39 -28.02
CA SER A 284 -37.46 -23.65 -26.63
C SER A 284 -38.27 -22.50 -26.02
N LEU A 285 -37.87 -21.25 -26.28
CA LEU A 285 -38.59 -20.06 -25.81
C LEU A 285 -39.82 -19.73 -26.68
N THR A 286 -39.96 -20.37 -27.84
CA THR A 286 -41.07 -20.13 -28.76
C THR A 286 -42.38 -20.70 -28.22
N SER A 287 -42.31 -21.84 -27.52
CA SER A 287 -43.46 -22.44 -26.82
C SER A 287 -43.98 -21.54 -25.68
N ASP A 288 -43.08 -20.77 -25.07
CA ASP A 288 -43.34 -19.89 -23.93
C ASP A 288 -43.50 -18.41 -24.30
N LYS A 289 -43.63 -18.10 -25.60
CA LYS A 289 -43.79 -16.72 -26.10
C LYS A 289 -44.90 -15.92 -25.42
N HIS A 290 -45.97 -16.60 -25.02
CA HIS A 290 -47.12 -15.98 -24.36
C HIS A 290 -46.83 -15.53 -22.92
N ILE A 291 -45.73 -15.98 -22.32
CA ILE A 291 -45.35 -15.66 -20.94
C ILE A 291 -44.61 -14.31 -20.88
N PHE A 292 -43.91 -13.93 -21.96
CA PHE A 292 -43.12 -12.71 -22.00
C PHE A 292 -43.88 -11.58 -22.70
N SER A 293 -43.89 -10.39 -22.09
CA SER A 293 -44.21 -9.17 -22.84
C SER A 293 -43.10 -8.90 -23.85
N SER A 294 -43.44 -8.35 -25.02
CA SER A 294 -42.47 -7.99 -26.04
C SER A 294 -42.70 -6.58 -26.57
N VAL A 295 -41.61 -5.92 -26.98
CA VAL A 295 -41.59 -4.60 -27.60
C VAL A 295 -40.66 -4.61 -28.80
N THR A 296 -40.89 -3.73 -29.77
CA THR A 296 -40.05 -3.62 -30.98
C THR A 296 -39.58 -2.19 -31.13
N PHE A 297 -38.28 -2.00 -31.38
CA PHE A 297 -37.69 -0.68 -31.64
C PHE A 297 -37.07 -0.67 -33.04
N ALA A 298 -37.92 -0.63 -34.07
CA ALA A 298 -37.52 -0.80 -35.47
C ALA A 298 -36.58 0.30 -36.00
N ASP A 299 -36.59 1.48 -35.38
CA ASP A 299 -35.67 2.57 -35.72
C ASP A 299 -34.26 2.35 -35.15
N ILE A 300 -34.12 1.47 -34.16
CA ILE A 300 -32.86 1.19 -33.45
C ILE A 300 -32.27 -0.13 -33.91
N PHE A 301 -33.10 -1.17 -34.00
CA PHE A 301 -32.67 -2.53 -34.27
C PHE A 301 -33.23 -3.07 -35.58
N GLU A 302 -32.45 -3.91 -36.24
CA GLU A 302 -32.90 -4.66 -37.42
C GLU A 302 -33.98 -5.68 -37.01
N THR A 303 -35.13 -5.61 -37.67
CA THR A 303 -36.28 -6.51 -37.42
C THR A 303 -36.27 -7.77 -38.30
N GLN A 304 -35.38 -7.83 -39.29
CA GLN A 304 -35.16 -9.01 -40.12
C GLN A 304 -33.67 -9.32 -40.15
N LEU A 305 -33.28 -10.50 -39.67
CA LEU A 305 -31.95 -11.03 -39.98
C LEU A 305 -31.87 -11.21 -41.49
N GLN A 306 -31.00 -10.46 -42.16
CA GLN A 306 -30.62 -10.84 -43.52
C GLN A 306 -30.08 -12.28 -43.47
N PRO A 307 -30.50 -13.17 -44.40
CA PRO A 307 -29.93 -14.50 -44.49
C PRO A 307 -28.41 -14.34 -44.61
N ALA A 308 -27.68 -15.02 -43.74
CA ALA A 308 -26.22 -14.92 -43.64
C ALA A 308 -25.61 -14.89 -45.04
N ALA A 309 -24.89 -13.82 -45.37
CA ALA A 309 -24.17 -13.72 -46.62
C ALA A 309 -23.35 -15.00 -46.78
N THR A 310 -23.73 -15.79 -47.77
CA THR A 310 -23.06 -17.03 -48.11
C THR A 310 -21.58 -16.75 -48.22
N SER A 311 -20.80 -17.57 -47.51
CA SER A 311 -19.35 -17.64 -47.49
C SER A 311 -18.74 -16.98 -48.72
N LEU A 312 -17.96 -15.92 -48.53
CA LEU A 312 -17.03 -15.41 -49.54
C LEU A 312 -16.19 -16.61 -50.01
N LYS A 313 -16.61 -17.24 -51.10
CA LYS A 313 -15.83 -18.23 -51.81
C LYS A 313 -14.55 -17.51 -52.17
N ARG A 314 -13.43 -17.92 -51.56
CA ARG A 314 -12.10 -17.61 -52.06
C ARG A 314 -12.13 -17.96 -53.54
N LYS A 315 -12.11 -16.94 -54.40
CA LYS A 315 -11.93 -17.11 -55.83
C LYS A 315 -10.49 -17.57 -56.00
N ALA A 316 -10.28 -18.89 -55.96
CA ALA A 316 -9.02 -19.49 -56.33
C ALA A 316 -8.78 -19.17 -57.80
N THR A 317 -7.91 -18.22 -58.08
CA THR A 317 -7.32 -18.02 -59.40
C THR A 317 -6.39 -19.19 -59.68
N ASN A 318 -6.93 -20.27 -60.24
CA ASN A 318 -6.16 -21.31 -60.91
C ASN A 318 -6.58 -21.33 -62.38
N ASP A 319 -6.16 -20.30 -63.13
CA ASP A 319 -6.08 -20.34 -64.58
C ASP A 319 -4.80 -19.60 -64.98
N LEU A 320 -3.67 -20.29 -64.82
CA LEU A 320 -2.43 -20.01 -65.54
C LEU A 320 -2.08 -21.27 -66.36
N PRO A 321 -1.67 -21.14 -67.63
CA PRO A 321 -1.35 -22.29 -68.47
C PRO A 321 -0.15 -23.06 -67.93
N GLN A 322 -0.26 -24.38 -67.78
CA GLN A 322 0.88 -25.24 -67.45
C GLN A 322 1.84 -25.35 -68.65
N PRO A 323 3.18 -25.30 -68.43
CA PRO A 323 4.16 -25.57 -69.47
C PRO A 323 4.18 -27.07 -69.83
N PRO A 324 4.52 -27.44 -71.09
CA PRO A 324 4.44 -28.81 -71.57
C PRO A 324 5.48 -29.72 -70.89
N LYS A 325 5.04 -30.94 -70.54
CA LYS A 325 5.86 -32.00 -69.93
C LYS A 325 6.93 -32.54 -70.91
N PRO A 326 8.16 -32.84 -70.43
CA PRO A 326 9.14 -33.60 -71.21
C PRO A 326 8.76 -35.08 -71.34
N PRO A 327 9.22 -35.78 -72.40
CA PRO A 327 8.85 -37.17 -72.68
C PRO A 327 9.49 -38.18 -71.71
N GLN A 328 8.68 -39.15 -71.27
CA GLN A 328 9.15 -40.32 -70.52
C GLN A 328 9.83 -41.34 -71.45
N PRO A 329 10.91 -42.00 -71.02
CA PRO A 329 11.37 -43.25 -71.62
C PRO A 329 10.62 -44.46 -71.04
N SER A 330 10.29 -45.36 -71.95
CA SER A 330 9.64 -46.66 -71.84
C SER A 330 10.48 -47.72 -71.09
N GLY A 331 9.81 -48.58 -70.31
CA GLY A 331 10.38 -49.86 -69.86
C GLY A 331 9.58 -50.55 -68.75
N THR A 332 8.70 -51.49 -69.13
CA THR A 332 8.14 -52.57 -68.30
C THR A 332 9.21 -53.64 -67.97
N PRO A 333 9.01 -54.67 -67.11
CA PRO A 333 7.79 -55.12 -66.40
C PRO A 333 7.97 -55.50 -64.90
N ASN A 334 6.83 -55.69 -64.23
CA ASN A 334 6.59 -56.35 -62.91
C ASN A 334 7.37 -57.68 -62.75
N PRO A 335 7.70 -58.17 -61.52
CA PRO A 335 6.64 -58.76 -60.65
C PRO A 335 6.89 -58.86 -59.12
N HIS A 336 5.81 -59.24 -58.43
CA HIS A 336 5.75 -60.09 -57.24
C HIS A 336 6.32 -59.62 -55.88
N ASP A 337 5.39 -59.58 -54.92
CA ASP A 337 5.39 -60.32 -53.66
C ASP A 337 5.58 -59.61 -52.31
N SER A 338 4.71 -60.05 -51.41
CA SER A 338 4.85 -60.23 -49.97
C SER A 338 5.03 -59.03 -49.02
N ASP A 339 4.07 -58.95 -48.10
CA ASP A 339 4.22 -58.90 -46.64
C ASP A 339 5.45 -58.19 -46.05
N VAL A 340 5.20 -57.33 -45.05
CA VAL A 340 5.61 -57.54 -43.64
C VAL A 340 5.46 -56.23 -42.84
N ARG A 341 4.60 -56.31 -41.82
CA ARG A 341 4.71 -55.77 -40.44
C ARG A 341 5.31 -54.37 -40.20
N ARG A 342 4.45 -53.50 -39.64
CA ARG A 342 4.49 -53.01 -38.23
C ARG A 342 5.86 -52.63 -37.67
N ILE A 343 6.12 -51.33 -37.52
CA ILE A 343 6.93 -50.78 -36.41
C ILE A 343 6.26 -49.51 -35.89
N HIS A 344 6.07 -49.49 -34.56
CA HIS A 344 5.72 -48.37 -33.69
C HIS A 344 6.77 -47.27 -33.78
N GLU A 345 6.38 -46.01 -33.67
CA GLU A 345 7.21 -45.07 -32.91
C GLU A 345 6.33 -44.01 -32.24
N ASP A 346 6.29 -44.13 -30.92
CA ASP A 346 5.82 -43.13 -29.98
C ASP A 346 6.74 -41.91 -30.03
N SER A 347 6.16 -40.71 -29.92
CA SER A 347 6.86 -39.58 -29.31
C SER A 347 5.88 -38.73 -28.50
N HIS A 348 5.88 -39.05 -27.21
CA HIS A 348 5.52 -38.15 -26.13
C HIS A 348 6.24 -36.80 -26.26
N PHE A 349 5.50 -35.71 -26.05
CA PHE A 349 6.03 -34.47 -25.51
C PHE A 349 5.10 -34.00 -24.38
N GLU A 350 5.52 -34.30 -23.16
CA GLU A 350 5.32 -33.50 -21.94
C GLU A 350 6.06 -32.15 -22.08
N PHE A 351 5.76 -31.04 -21.40
CA PHE A 351 4.87 -30.70 -20.28
C PHE A 351 4.50 -29.22 -20.44
#